data_AF-A0A933MLK5-F1
#
_entry.id   AF-A0A933MLK5-F1
#
_cell.length_a   1.000
_cell.length_b   1.000
_cell.length_c   1.000
_cell.angle_alpha   90.00
_cell.angle_beta   90.00
_cell.angle_gamma   90.00
#
_symmetry.space_group_name_H-M   'P 1'
#
loop_
_entity.id
_entity.type
_entity.pdbx_description
1 polymer ?
#
loop_
_entity_poly.entity_id
_entity_poly.type
_entity_poly.pdbx_seq_one_letter_code
_entity_poly.pdbx_strand_id
1 'polypeptide(L)'
;MGSCEEIAKRMVELGVLPAAELPSGIRDHLAGCPACARWLTVARVTRGILAAATDTPEPPARFASQVLAALPGARSRRADADLWRLGWGLVPAFAATVVLLLALYQASAVPAPTGLMPVEGLSVGERLVLEPAPPELDAVLAAVMEGGGT
;
A
#
# COMPACT_ATOMS: atom_id res chain seq x y z
N MET A 1 11.26 -28.87 39.47
CA MET A 1 10.76 -27.98 38.40
C MET A 1 11.95 -27.15 37.94
N GLY A 2 12.43 -27.33 36.71
CA GLY A 2 13.55 -26.54 36.19
C GLY A 2 13.12 -25.08 36.00
N SER A 3 13.94 -24.13 36.43
CA SER A 3 13.67 -22.71 36.21
C SER A 3 13.89 -22.36 34.73
N CYS A 4 13.28 -21.28 34.25
CA CYS A 4 13.50 -20.78 32.88
C CYS A 4 15.00 -20.56 32.60
N GLU A 5 15.76 -20.15 33.60
CA GLU A 5 17.21 -19.92 33.51
C GLU A 5 17.97 -21.22 33.26
N GLU A 6 17.59 -22.30 33.95
CA GLU A 6 18.21 -23.62 33.78
C GLU A 6 17.95 -24.19 32.38
N ILE A 7 16.73 -24.01 31.87
CA ILE A 7 16.35 -24.42 30.51
C ILE A 7 17.08 -23.57 29.46
N ALA A 8 17.22 -22.27 29.69
CA ALA A 8 17.98 -21.38 28.81
C ALA A 8 19.46 -21.80 28.72
N LYS A 9 20.09 -22.14 29.85
CA LYS A 9 21.49 -22.62 29.89
C LYS A 9 21.69 -23.93 29.10
N ARG A 10 20.69 -24.80 29.11
CA ARG A 10 20.74 -26.12 28.46
C ARG A 10 20.09 -26.16 27.07
N MET A 11 19.69 -25.02 26.53
CA MET A 11 18.87 -24.94 25.31
C MET A 11 19.55 -25.62 24.10
N VAL A 12 20.87 -25.50 23.99
CA VAL A 12 21.64 -26.10 22.89
C VAL A 12 21.66 -27.63 23.00
N GLU A 13 21.87 -28.17 24.20
CA GLU A 13 21.85 -29.62 24.47
C GLU A 13 20.46 -30.20 24.18
N LEU A 14 19.42 -29.53 24.68
CA LEU A 14 18.02 -29.94 24.48
C LEU A 14 17.59 -29.85 23.02
N GLY A 15 18.20 -28.94 22.25
CA GLY A 15 17.98 -28.80 20.82
C GLY A 15 18.48 -29.99 19.99
N VAL A 16 19.40 -30.80 20.52
CA VAL A 16 19.91 -32.01 19.86
C VAL A 16 18.99 -33.20 20.07
N LEU A 17 18.36 -33.27 21.24
CA LEU A 17 17.53 -34.42 21.62
C LEU A 17 16.21 -34.43 20.85
N PRO A 18 15.76 -35.61 20.36
CA PRO A 18 14.43 -35.76 19.81
C PRO A 18 13.39 -35.51 20.91
N ALA A 19 12.19 -35.06 20.51
CA ALA A 19 11.15 -34.66 21.47
C ALA A 19 10.72 -35.78 22.44
N ALA A 20 10.85 -37.04 22.02
CA ALA A 20 10.52 -38.21 22.83
C ALA A 20 11.53 -38.45 23.97
N GLU A 21 12.77 -38.00 23.83
CA GLU A 21 13.87 -38.21 24.79
C GLU A 21 14.04 -37.05 25.77
N LEU A 22 13.19 -36.02 25.67
CA LEU A 22 13.22 -34.90 26.61
C LEU A 22 12.83 -35.37 28.03
N PRO A 23 13.62 -35.00 29.06
CA PRO A 23 13.27 -35.24 30.45
C PRO A 23 11.84 -34.75 30.76
N SER A 24 11.07 -35.54 31.51
CA SER A 24 9.66 -35.24 31.82
C SER A 24 9.47 -33.83 32.40
N GLY A 25 10.30 -33.44 33.38
CA GLY A 25 10.23 -32.11 33.98
C GLY A 25 10.50 -30.95 33.02
N ILE A 26 11.20 -31.18 31.90
CA ILE A 26 11.41 -30.18 30.85
C ILE A 26 10.19 -30.15 29.92
N ARG A 27 9.65 -31.31 29.55
CA ARG A 27 8.40 -31.38 28.76
C ARG A 27 7.26 -30.66 29.46
N ASP A 28 7.10 -30.89 30.76
CA ASP A 28 6.08 -30.25 31.58
C ASP A 28 6.28 -28.72 31.64
N HIS A 29 7.53 -28.26 31.77
CA HIS A 29 7.83 -26.83 31.73
C HIS A 29 7.53 -26.22 30.35
N LEU A 30 7.90 -26.88 29.26
CA LEU A 30 7.64 -26.38 27.90
C LEU A 30 6.14 -26.30 27.58
N ALA A 31 5.32 -27.17 28.19
CA ALA A 31 3.87 -27.07 28.11
C ALA A 31 3.32 -25.85 28.87
N GLY A 32 3.96 -25.45 29.97
CA GLY A 32 3.57 -24.29 30.77
C GLY A 32 4.22 -22.96 30.38
N CYS A 33 5.31 -22.97 29.61
CA CYS A 33 6.11 -21.78 29.29
C CYS A 33 6.31 -21.62 27.77
N PRO A 34 5.51 -20.77 27.10
CA PRO A 34 5.58 -20.61 25.64
C PRO A 34 6.89 -19.95 25.18
N ALA A 35 7.55 -19.16 26.03
CA ALA A 35 8.82 -18.53 25.71
C ALA A 35 9.93 -19.57 25.50
N CYS A 36 10.07 -20.52 26.45
CA CYS A 36 11.04 -21.60 26.36
C CYS A 36 10.72 -22.55 25.19
N ALA A 37 9.43 -22.82 24.92
CA ALA A 37 9.02 -23.61 23.77
C ALA A 37 9.42 -22.97 22.43
N ARG A 38 9.22 -21.66 22.28
CA ARG A 38 9.66 -20.92 21.09
C ARG A 38 11.16 -20.94 20.93
N TRP A 39 11.92 -20.71 22.00
CA TRP A 39 13.38 -20.73 21.97
C TRP A 39 13.94 -22.09 21.58
N LEU A 40 13.39 -23.18 22.12
CA LEU A 40 13.78 -24.53 21.73
C LEU A 40 13.49 -24.81 20.25
N THR A 41 12.36 -24.32 19.76
CA THR A 41 11.99 -24.45 18.34
C THR A 41 12.98 -23.71 17.45
N VAL A 42 13.35 -22.48 17.80
CA VAL A 42 14.36 -21.69 17.08
C VAL A 42 15.70 -22.42 17.08
N ALA A 43 16.17 -22.88 18.24
CA ALA A 43 17.44 -23.61 18.36
C ALA A 43 17.49 -24.85 17.45
N ARG A 44 16.38 -25.60 17.36
CA ARG A 44 16.25 -26.76 16.47
C ARG A 44 16.29 -26.37 14.99
N VAL A 45 15.55 -25.33 14.60
CA VAL A 45 15.54 -24.84 13.22
C VAL A 45 16.91 -24.35 12.79
N THR A 46 17.56 -23.52 13.61
CA THR A 46 18.92 -23.01 13.33
C THR A 46 19.90 -24.16 13.17
N ARG A 47 19.86 -25.17 14.05
CA ARG A 47 20.69 -26.37 13.92
C ARG A 47 20.39 -27.15 12.64
N GLY A 48 19.12 -27.32 12.27
CA GLY A 48 18.71 -27.97 11.03
C GLY A 48 19.25 -27.24 9.79
N ILE A 49 19.23 -25.90 9.79
CA ILE A 49 19.81 -25.08 8.72
C ILE A 49 21.33 -25.25 8.64
N LEU A 50 22.04 -25.21 9.79
CA LEU A 50 23.49 -25.43 9.80
C LEU A 50 23.85 -26.84 9.32
N ALA A 51 23.14 -27.87 9.77
CA ALA A 51 23.38 -29.25 9.34
C ALA A 51 23.14 -29.44 7.85
N ALA A 52 22.09 -28.80 7.31
CA ALA A 52 21.82 -28.80 5.87
C ALA A 52 22.86 -28.03 5.05
N ALA A 53 23.54 -27.04 5.64
CA ALA A 53 24.58 -26.27 4.98
C ALA A 53 25.94 -27.01 4.93
N THR A 54 26.21 -27.91 5.88
CA THR A 54 27.51 -28.59 5.99
C THR A 54 27.61 -29.86 5.17
N ASP A 55 26.50 -30.58 4.98
CA ASP A 55 26.43 -31.80 4.17
C ASP A 55 25.15 -31.77 3.34
N THR A 56 25.21 -31.20 2.15
CA THR A 56 24.13 -31.36 1.16
C THR A 56 24.48 -32.56 0.28
N PRO A 57 24.02 -33.78 0.59
CA PRO A 57 23.99 -34.82 -0.42
C PRO A 57 23.11 -34.30 -1.57
N GLU A 58 23.62 -34.37 -2.79
CA GLU A 58 22.87 -33.93 -3.96
C GLU A 58 21.55 -34.71 -4.01
N PRO A 59 20.40 -34.03 -3.95
CA PRO A 59 19.12 -34.71 -3.89
C PRO A 59 18.90 -35.52 -5.17
N PRO A 60 18.25 -36.70 -5.08
CA PRO A 60 18.01 -37.53 -6.25
C PRO A 60 17.20 -36.76 -7.30
N ALA A 61 17.46 -37.06 -8.56
CA ALA A 61 16.73 -36.46 -9.67
C ALA A 61 15.22 -36.55 -9.42
N ARG A 62 14.50 -35.43 -9.58
CA ARG A 62 13.04 -35.26 -9.33
C ARG A 62 12.60 -35.09 -7.86
N PHE A 63 13.51 -35.02 -6.89
CA PHE A 63 13.14 -34.71 -5.50
C PHE A 63 12.33 -33.40 -5.39
N ALA A 64 12.82 -32.33 -6.02
CA ALA A 64 12.15 -31.03 -6.00
C ALA A 64 10.72 -31.10 -6.58
N SER A 65 10.51 -31.82 -7.68
CA SER A 65 9.18 -31.94 -8.28
C SER A 65 8.23 -32.79 -7.44
N GLN A 66 8.74 -33.80 -6.73
CA GLN A 66 7.93 -34.62 -5.82
C GLN A 66 7.53 -33.85 -4.55
N VAL A 67 8.47 -33.12 -3.94
CA VAL A 67 8.19 -32.27 -2.77
C VAL A 67 7.18 -31.18 -3.12
N LEU A 68 7.36 -30.49 -4.26
CA LEU A 68 6.42 -29.47 -4.72
C LEU A 68 5.03 -30.04 -5.03
N ALA A 69 4.94 -31.28 -5.51
CA ALA A 69 3.66 -31.95 -5.75
C ALA A 69 2.97 -32.40 -4.44
N ALA A 70 3.75 -32.71 -3.39
CA ALA A 70 3.24 -33.13 -2.09
C ALA A 70 2.78 -31.96 -1.19
N LEU A 71 3.23 -30.73 -1.48
CA LEU A 71 2.85 -29.56 -0.69
C LEU A 71 1.40 -29.13 -0.98
N PRO A 72 0.52 -29.05 0.03
CA PRO A 72 -0.90 -28.75 -0.14
C PRO A 72 -1.16 -27.33 -0.70
N GLY A 73 -0.18 -26.42 -0.65
CA GLY A 73 -0.26 -25.05 -1.18
C GLY A 73 0.13 -24.88 -2.66
N ALA A 74 0.60 -25.93 -3.35
CA ALA A 74 1.00 -25.78 -4.76
C ALA A 74 -0.18 -25.46 -5.69
N ARG A 75 -1.41 -25.78 -5.27
CA ARG A 75 -2.64 -25.50 -6.02
C ARG A 75 -3.10 -24.05 -5.90
N SER A 76 -2.89 -23.38 -4.78
CA SER A 76 -3.33 -21.98 -4.56
C SER A 76 -2.48 -20.97 -5.34
N ARG A 77 -1.18 -21.24 -5.52
CA ARG A 77 -0.25 -20.32 -6.20
C ARG A 77 -0.59 -20.08 -7.68
N ARG A 78 -1.28 -21.02 -8.35
CA ARG A 78 -1.76 -20.82 -9.73
C ARG A 78 -2.94 -19.85 -9.79
N ALA A 79 -3.86 -19.92 -8.82
CA ALA A 79 -4.99 -19.00 -8.76
C ALA A 79 -4.54 -17.55 -8.54
N ASP A 80 -3.52 -17.34 -7.70
CA ASP A 80 -2.95 -16.00 -7.49
C ASP A 80 -2.27 -15.43 -8.75
N ALA A 81 -1.61 -16.28 -9.54
CA ALA A 81 -0.97 -15.86 -10.79
C ALA A 81 -1.98 -15.43 -11.86
N ASP A 82 -3.13 -16.11 -11.93
CA ASP A 82 -4.22 -15.76 -12.85
C ASP A 82 -4.92 -14.45 -12.44
N LEU A 83 -5.13 -14.25 -11.14
CA LEU A 83 -5.64 -12.99 -10.59
C LEU A 83 -4.70 -11.82 -10.88
N TRP A 84 -3.38 -12.05 -10.77
CA TRP A 84 -2.38 -11.04 -11.10
C TRP A 84 -2.39 -10.66 -12.58
N ARG A 85 -2.53 -11.64 -13.48
CA ARG A 85 -2.69 -11.40 -14.93
C ARG A 85 -3.95 -10.61 -15.25
N LEU A 86 -5.07 -10.93 -14.61
CA LEU A 86 -6.33 -10.19 -14.75
C LEU A 86 -6.18 -8.74 -14.26
N GLY A 87 -5.52 -8.54 -13.11
CA GLY A 87 -5.23 -7.21 -12.57
C GLY A 87 -4.44 -6.33 -13.54
N TRP A 88 -3.37 -6.86 -14.14
CA TRP A 88 -2.57 -6.12 -15.13
C TRP A 88 -3.29 -5.89 -16.47
N GLY A 89 -4.21 -6.78 -16.87
CA GLY A 89 -5.03 -6.61 -18.07
C GLY A 89 -6.03 -5.44 -17.99
N LEU A 90 -6.47 -5.09 -16.77
CA LEU A 90 -7.44 -4.01 -16.53
C LEU A 90 -6.81 -2.62 -16.46
N VAL A 91 -5.50 -2.52 -16.17
CA VAL A 91 -4.76 -1.26 -16.09
C VAL A 91 -4.91 -0.38 -17.35
N PRO A 92 -4.68 -0.88 -18.58
CA PRO A 92 -4.83 -0.05 -19.78
C PRO A 92 -6.26 0.41 -20.04
N ALA A 93 -7.26 -0.43 -19.72
CA ALA A 93 -8.67 -0.06 -19.84
C ALA A 93 -9.03 1.06 -18.84
N PHE A 94 -8.54 0.96 -17.60
CA PHE A 94 -8.75 1.98 -16.58
C PHE A 94 -8.05 3.30 -16.96
N ALA A 95 -6.81 3.22 -17.46
CA ALA A 95 -6.08 4.39 -17.95
C ALA A 95 -6.83 5.08 -19.10
N ALA A 96 -7.36 4.32 -20.06
CA ALA A 96 -8.15 4.87 -21.16
C ALA A 96 -9.42 5.59 -20.65
N THR A 97 -10.13 5.00 -19.67
CA THR A 97 -11.30 5.66 -19.08
C THR A 97 -10.95 6.96 -18.36
N VAL A 98 -9.84 7.00 -17.62
CA VAL A 98 -9.38 8.22 -16.94
C VAL A 98 -9.01 9.32 -17.94
N VAL A 99 -8.30 8.95 -19.02
CA VAL A 99 -7.95 9.90 -20.09
C VAL A 99 -9.20 10.44 -20.78
N LEU A 100 -10.19 9.57 -21.06
CA LEU A 100 -11.45 9.98 -21.65
C LEU A 100 -12.22 10.94 -20.73
N LEU A 101 -12.32 10.63 -19.44
CA LEU A 101 -12.94 11.49 -18.44
C LEU A 101 -12.24 12.85 -18.33
N LEU A 102 -10.91 12.85 -18.35
CA LEU A 102 -10.13 14.09 -18.32
C LEU A 102 -10.35 14.93 -19.58
N ALA A 103 -10.39 14.29 -20.76
CA ALA A 103 -10.68 14.97 -22.02
C ALA A 103 -12.08 15.59 -22.02
N LEU A 104 -13.08 14.88 -21.53
CA LEU A 104 -14.43 15.40 -21.39
C LEU A 104 -14.51 16.55 -20.38
N TYR A 105 -13.80 16.45 -19.26
CA TYR A 105 -13.71 17.52 -18.28
C TYR A 105 -13.12 18.80 -18.88
N GLN A 106 -11.98 18.68 -19.60
CA GLN A 106 -11.34 19.80 -20.28
C GLN A 106 -12.22 20.37 -21.41
N ALA A 107 -12.94 19.53 -22.15
CA ALA A 107 -13.87 19.98 -23.19
C ALA A 107 -15.13 20.65 -22.61
N SER A 108 -15.54 20.27 -21.39
CA SER A 108 -16.66 20.87 -20.68
C SER A 108 -16.29 22.14 -19.91
N ALA A 109 -15.00 22.47 -19.82
CA ALA A 109 -14.57 23.77 -19.34
C ALA A 109 -15.11 24.83 -20.31
N VAL A 110 -16.22 25.44 -19.92
CA VAL A 110 -16.89 26.51 -20.67
C VAL A 110 -15.81 27.52 -21.08
N PRO A 111 -15.66 27.85 -22.38
CA PRO A 111 -14.74 28.90 -22.76
C PRO A 111 -15.14 30.15 -21.98
N ALA A 112 -14.22 30.66 -21.15
CA ALA A 112 -14.42 31.95 -20.51
C ALA A 112 -14.83 32.93 -21.62
N PRO A 113 -15.92 33.70 -21.46
CA PRO A 113 -16.44 34.52 -22.54
C PRO A 113 -15.33 35.45 -23.03
N THR A 114 -14.79 35.16 -24.23
CA THR A 114 -13.69 35.88 -24.88
C THR A 114 -14.14 37.25 -25.42
N GLY A 115 -15.13 37.87 -24.77
CA GLY A 115 -15.76 39.14 -25.13
C GLY A 115 -15.93 40.09 -23.95
N LEU A 116 -15.34 39.81 -22.79
CA LEU A 116 -15.20 40.83 -21.76
C LEU A 116 -14.11 41.80 -22.23
N MET A 117 -14.55 42.93 -22.77
CA MET A 117 -13.69 44.08 -23.02
C MET A 117 -12.89 44.39 -21.73
N PRO A 118 -11.59 44.69 -21.82
CA PRO A 118 -10.81 45.17 -20.68
C PRO A 118 -11.53 46.36 -20.05
N VAL A 119 -11.77 46.29 -18.74
CA VAL A 119 -12.51 47.29 -17.95
C VAL A 119 -11.87 48.68 -18.10
N GLU A 120 -10.58 48.69 -18.46
CA GLU A 120 -9.74 49.85 -18.75
C GLU A 120 -10.29 50.76 -19.87
N GLY A 121 -11.20 50.29 -20.71
CA GLY A 121 -11.85 51.08 -21.78
C GLY A 121 -13.27 51.57 -21.49
N LEU A 122 -13.86 51.20 -20.34
CA LEU A 122 -15.23 51.58 -19.98
C LEU A 122 -15.25 52.97 -19.34
N SER A 123 -16.19 53.81 -19.80
CA SER A 123 -16.48 55.11 -19.18
C SER A 123 -16.93 54.94 -17.73
N VAL A 124 -16.80 55.98 -16.90
CA VAL A 124 -17.17 55.90 -15.48
C VAL A 124 -18.64 55.55 -15.31
N GLY A 125 -19.49 56.04 -16.22
CA GLY A 125 -20.92 55.74 -16.28
C GLY A 125 -21.25 54.26 -16.54
N GLU A 126 -20.48 53.59 -17.39
CA GLU A 126 -20.71 52.17 -17.71
C GLU A 126 -20.27 51.24 -16.58
N ARG A 127 -19.24 51.64 -15.81
CA ARG A 127 -18.80 50.88 -14.63
C ARG A 127 -19.83 50.89 -13.50
N LEU A 128 -20.49 52.03 -13.28
CA LEU A 128 -21.53 52.20 -12.24
C LEU A 128 -22.75 51.29 -12.42
N VAL A 129 -23.07 50.90 -13.66
CA VAL A 129 -24.24 50.05 -13.97
C VAL A 129 -23.93 48.56 -13.74
N LEU A 130 -22.65 48.18 -13.83
CA LEU A 130 -22.22 46.78 -13.77
C LEU A 130 -21.80 46.34 -12.36
N GLU A 131 -21.54 47.27 -11.44
CA GLU A 131 -21.17 46.92 -10.07
C GLU A 131 -22.39 46.57 -9.21
N PRO A 132 -22.35 45.43 -8.47
CA PRO A 132 -23.47 44.98 -7.64
C PRO A 132 -23.58 45.71 -6.28
N ALA A 133 -22.70 46.67 -6.01
CA ALA A 133 -22.67 47.46 -4.77
C ALA A 133 -23.27 48.86 -5.01
N PRO A 134 -23.92 49.48 -4.02
CA PRO A 134 -24.46 50.82 -4.16
C PRO A 134 -23.32 51.81 -4.45
N PRO A 135 -23.42 52.62 -5.51
CA PRO A 135 -22.30 53.44 -5.95
C PRO A 135 -22.05 54.62 -5.02
N GLU A 136 -20.78 54.98 -4.84
CA GLU A 136 -20.38 56.17 -4.11
C GLU A 136 -20.80 57.45 -4.86
N LEU A 137 -21.23 58.47 -4.12
CA LEU A 137 -21.79 59.71 -4.66
C LEU A 137 -20.84 60.41 -5.65
N ASP A 138 -19.54 60.33 -5.37
CA ASP A 138 -18.49 60.95 -6.18
C ASP A 138 -18.35 60.27 -7.55
N ALA A 139 -18.56 58.96 -7.62
CA ALA A 139 -18.55 58.23 -8.88
C ALA A 139 -19.76 58.60 -9.75
N VAL A 140 -20.94 58.75 -9.13
CA VAL A 140 -22.16 59.20 -9.82
C VAL A 140 -21.99 60.62 -10.38
N LEU A 141 -21.41 61.53 -9.61
CA LEU A 141 -21.13 62.90 -10.05
C LEU A 141 -20.14 62.94 -11.22
N ALA A 142 -19.08 62.13 -11.16
CA ALA A 142 -18.12 62.02 -12.26
C ALA A 142 -18.78 61.53 -13.55
N ALA A 143 -19.65 60.52 -13.49
CA ALA A 143 -20.36 60.01 -14.65
C ALA A 143 -21.34 61.02 -15.28
N VAL A 144 -22.04 61.81 -14.46
CA VAL A 144 -22.95 62.85 -14.95
C VAL A 144 -22.18 63.97 -15.65
N MET A 145 -21.02 64.36 -15.10
CA MET A 145 -20.16 65.37 -15.71
C MET A 145 -19.54 64.90 -17.03
N GLU A 146 -19.24 63.60 -17.15
CA GLU A 146 -18.72 62.98 -18.37
C GLU A 146 -19.79 62.88 -19.48
N GLY A 147 -21.05 62.64 -19.13
CA GLY A 147 -22.18 62.56 -20.08
C GLY A 147 -22.82 63.90 -20.48
N GLY A 148 -22.51 65.00 -19.78
CA GLY A 148 -23.14 66.31 -19.97
C GLY A 148 -22.53 67.21 -21.05
N GLY A 149 -21.58 66.71 -21.83
CA GLY A 149 -20.84 67.46 -22.84
C GLY A 149 -21.42 67.42 -24.24
N THR A 150 -22.64 67.94 -24.46
CA THR A 150 -23.13 68.50 -25.74
C THR A 150 -24.20 69.54 -25.50
#